data_AF-A0A8T6EIA7-F1
#
_entry.id   AF-A0A8T6EIA7-F1
#
_cell.length_a   1.000
_cell.length_b   1.000
_cell.length_c   1.000
_cell.angle_alpha   90.00
_cell.angle_beta   90.00
_cell.angle_gamma   90.00
#
_symmetry.space_group_name_H-M   'P 1'
#
loop_
_entity.id
_entity.type
_entity.pdbx_description
1 polymer ?
#
loop_
_entity_poly.entity_id
_entity_poly.type
_entity_poly.pdbx_seq_one_letter_code
_entity_poly.pdbx_strand_id
1 'polypeptide(L)'
;YIKTGANYPDFKAIIDGQQRLTSLYIGLCGTYAYKQPRVWWPSTMDENILPPRRLYLDLAQPLFSDDDSLNQYNFRFLTETQYQDSLAESKEHYWFCCHKILEFEQVDGASNVWNKVIKPYLERSGLSDNEFAEQTLCRLYDVVRTEKIIHYFNITDQNIDQVLDIFIRTNSGGTKLEFSDLLTSIAVANWKGDFRLEIENLTKYIQQSDMGFYIERNWVLKSCLMLTDADVRFKVKNFNAEQVKKIQSEWQKIKDCIKETFLLVRRLGINQQSLISKNAVIPVCYYLYKKTKNGRPLYHDINNLAMYSEQRLEIGRWFYMALLKGVFGGQADTTLTSMRDVLKENFQKTEFPLEEIIERYKTTNKDLRFDDDYIENLLDIQHGEGRCRALLHLLFPEMNPTEIFHIDHLHPKSAFEKKSLEKHGFLKDDEALHEFFSDAKHWNSIANLHLLNDSQNLSKTDKTLSNWLNDSNLTAKDLLVEGIGLEFEAFKQFYKHRRSNLKEGLISRIFMPSALPTTPIEDSDEEVVEDENALNFR
;
A
#
# COMPACT_ATOMS: atom_id res chain seq x y z
N TYR A 1 32.75 13.56 -19.12
CA TYR A 1 31.80 12.64 -18.45
C TYR A 1 32.15 11.22 -18.85
N ILE A 2 32.60 10.39 -17.90
CA ILE A 2 32.82 8.95 -18.13
C ILE A 2 31.51 8.23 -17.77
N LYS A 3 30.99 7.39 -18.66
CA LYS A 3 29.82 6.55 -18.37
C LYS A 3 30.20 5.57 -17.25
N THR A 4 29.71 5.79 -16.04
CA THR A 4 29.87 4.85 -14.93
C THR A 4 28.91 3.68 -15.11
N GLY A 5 29.39 2.56 -15.65
CA GLY A 5 28.73 1.27 -15.46
C GLY A 5 29.01 0.74 -14.04
N ALA A 6 28.07 0.02 -13.45
CA ALA A 6 28.12 -0.50 -12.08
C ALA A 6 29.18 -1.63 -11.85
N ASN A 7 30.31 -1.61 -12.58
CA ASN A 7 31.31 -2.68 -12.60
C ASN A 7 32.67 -2.25 -11.99
N TYR A 8 32.72 -1.24 -11.12
CA TYR A 8 33.95 -0.89 -10.40
C TYR A 8 34.05 -1.71 -9.10
N PRO A 9 35.14 -2.46 -8.88
CA PRO A 9 35.31 -3.27 -7.67
C PRO A 9 35.50 -2.43 -6.41
N ASP A 10 36.18 -1.28 -6.53
CA ASP A 10 36.38 -0.32 -5.44
C ASP A 10 35.78 1.04 -5.81
N PHE A 11 34.91 1.58 -4.95
CA PHE A 11 34.32 2.90 -5.13
C PHE A 11 34.11 3.59 -3.77
N LYS A 12 34.09 4.93 -3.79
CA LYS A 12 33.64 5.72 -2.63
C LYS A 12 32.15 5.97 -2.77
N ALA A 13 31.37 5.48 -1.81
CA ALA A 13 29.94 5.76 -1.73
C ALA A 13 29.69 7.03 -0.92
N ILE A 14 28.73 7.85 -1.35
CA ILE A 14 28.17 8.92 -0.54
C ILE A 14 26.74 8.52 -0.19
N ILE A 15 26.41 8.52 1.10
CA ILE A 15 25.08 8.16 1.56
C ILE A 15 24.36 9.44 1.99
N ASP A 16 23.35 9.82 1.20
CA ASP A 16 22.50 10.97 1.44
C ASP A 16 21.06 10.50 1.61
N GLY A 17 20.51 10.71 2.81
CA GLY A 17 19.23 10.12 3.17
C GLY A 17 18.06 10.86 2.58
N GLN A 18 18.09 12.20 2.62
CA GLN A 18 16.97 13.02 2.18
C GLN A 18 17.10 13.50 0.73
N GLN A 19 17.94 12.84 -0.07
CA GLN A 19 18.18 13.20 -1.47
C GLN A 19 18.54 14.69 -1.66
N ARG A 20 19.19 15.31 -0.67
CA ARG A 20 19.61 16.72 -0.69
C ARG A 20 20.70 16.95 -1.74
N LEU A 21 21.69 16.06 -1.78
CA LEU A 21 22.74 16.06 -2.80
C LEU A 21 22.17 15.75 -4.17
N THR A 22 21.18 14.85 -4.26
CA THR A 22 20.47 14.60 -5.52
C THR A 22 19.71 15.84 -5.99
N SER A 23 19.04 16.55 -5.08
CA SER A 23 18.34 17.80 -5.38
C SER A 23 19.30 18.90 -5.82
N LEU A 24 20.43 19.05 -5.13
CA LEU A 24 21.52 19.96 -5.52
C LEU A 24 22.10 19.58 -6.89
N TYR A 25 22.32 18.29 -7.14
CA TYR A 25 22.79 17.80 -8.44
C TYR A 25 21.78 18.09 -9.56
N ILE A 26 20.48 17.90 -9.32
CA ILE A 26 19.44 18.26 -10.28
C ILE A 26 19.44 19.77 -10.53
N GLY A 27 19.51 20.58 -9.48
CA GLY A 27 19.50 22.05 -9.59
C GLY A 27 20.74 22.60 -10.30
N LEU A 28 21.93 22.07 -10.01
CA LEU A 28 23.20 22.57 -10.55
C LEU A 28 23.61 21.90 -11.85
N CYS A 29 23.24 20.65 -12.12
CA CYS A 29 23.76 19.86 -13.24
C CYS A 29 22.68 19.20 -14.11
N GLY A 30 21.41 19.24 -13.68
CA GLY A 30 20.33 18.49 -14.31
C GLY A 30 19.15 19.35 -14.75
N THR A 31 18.04 18.66 -14.98
CA THR A 31 16.74 19.26 -15.23
C THR A 31 15.69 18.60 -14.34
N TYR A 32 14.66 19.37 -14.00
CA TYR A 32 13.50 18.88 -13.28
C TYR A 32 12.24 19.09 -14.11
N ALA A 33 11.40 18.07 -14.22
CA ALA A 33 10.16 18.12 -15.00
C ALA A 33 8.97 17.81 -14.09
N TYR A 34 8.01 18.72 -14.08
CA TYR A 34 6.70 18.51 -13.47
C TYR A 34 5.60 18.83 -14.48
N LYS A 35 4.46 18.16 -14.26
CA LYS A 35 3.31 18.17 -15.16
C LYS A 35 2.71 19.57 -15.25
N GLN A 36 2.38 20.00 -16.45
CA GLN A 36 1.68 21.27 -16.62
C GLN A 36 0.28 21.24 -15.94
N PRO A 37 -0.22 22.39 -15.44
CA PRO A 37 -1.58 22.47 -14.94
C PRO A 37 -2.61 22.09 -16.01
N ARG A 38 -3.70 21.43 -15.61
CA ARG A 38 -4.88 21.14 -16.46
C ARG A 38 -4.65 20.22 -17.68
N VAL A 39 -3.53 19.52 -17.77
CA VAL A 39 -3.34 18.41 -18.72
C VAL A 39 -3.56 17.06 -18.04
N TRP A 40 -3.74 15.96 -18.78
CA TRP A 40 -3.80 14.60 -18.21
C TRP A 40 -2.38 14.03 -17.99
N TRP A 41 -2.24 13.01 -17.15
CA TRP A 41 -0.94 12.35 -16.98
C TRP A 41 -0.64 11.51 -18.23
N PRO A 42 0.55 11.62 -18.84
CA PRO A 42 0.81 10.93 -20.09
C PRO A 42 1.14 9.46 -19.85
N SER A 43 0.80 8.59 -20.82
CA SER A 43 1.13 7.16 -20.77
C SER A 43 2.60 6.87 -21.14
N THR A 44 3.26 7.80 -21.83
CA THR A 44 4.69 7.77 -22.20
C THR A 44 5.33 9.14 -21.94
N MET A 45 6.68 9.22 -21.97
CA MET A 45 7.37 10.51 -21.76
C MET A 45 7.01 11.50 -22.87
N ASP A 46 6.43 12.64 -22.50
CA ASP A 46 6.03 13.71 -23.41
C ASP A 46 6.53 15.05 -22.86
N GLU A 47 7.50 15.65 -23.53
CA GLU A 47 8.12 16.92 -23.15
C GLU A 47 7.15 18.11 -23.23
N ASN A 48 6.02 17.99 -23.96
CA ASN A 48 5.00 19.03 -23.97
C ASN A 48 4.20 19.05 -22.66
N ILE A 49 4.00 17.88 -22.06
CA ILE A 49 3.23 17.71 -20.81
C ILE A 49 4.15 17.82 -19.58
N LEU A 50 5.38 17.31 -19.69
CA LEU A 50 6.42 17.28 -18.66
C LEU A 50 7.70 17.98 -19.16
N PRO A 51 7.68 19.31 -19.41
CA PRO A 51 8.83 19.97 -20.00
C PRO A 51 10.02 20.02 -19.03
N PRO A 52 11.25 19.76 -19.51
CA PRO A 52 12.44 19.87 -18.69
C PRO A 52 12.70 21.34 -18.31
N ARG A 53 13.08 21.57 -17.06
CA ARG A 53 13.39 22.91 -16.53
C ARG A 53 14.74 22.93 -15.85
N ARG A 54 15.46 24.05 -15.98
CA ARG A 54 16.72 24.30 -15.26
C ARG A 54 16.50 25.28 -14.12
N LEU A 55 17.34 25.24 -13.10
CA LEU A 55 17.28 26.17 -11.98
C LEU A 55 17.99 27.48 -12.33
N TYR A 56 17.27 28.59 -12.12
CA TYR A 56 17.77 29.95 -12.29
C TYR A 56 17.65 30.73 -10.99
N LEU A 57 18.56 31.68 -10.81
CA LEU A 57 18.56 32.68 -9.74
C LEU A 57 18.39 34.06 -10.36
N ASP A 58 17.48 34.86 -9.83
CA ASP A 58 17.37 36.26 -10.22
C ASP A 58 18.50 37.11 -9.63
N LEU A 59 19.26 37.79 -10.49
CA LEU A 59 20.30 38.73 -10.07
C LEU A 59 19.82 40.19 -10.07
N ALA A 60 18.66 40.50 -10.66
CA ALA A 60 18.23 41.89 -10.79
C ALA A 60 17.72 42.48 -9.47
N GLN A 61 17.01 41.68 -8.66
CA GLN A 61 16.35 42.15 -7.45
C GLN A 61 16.12 41.04 -6.40
N PRO A 62 16.03 41.40 -5.11
CA PRO A 62 15.65 40.47 -4.06
C PRO A 62 14.19 40.03 -4.16
N LEU A 63 13.87 38.92 -3.49
CA LEU A 63 12.48 38.51 -3.30
C LEU A 63 11.87 39.31 -2.14
N PHE A 64 10.79 40.04 -2.41
CA PHE A 64 10.00 40.71 -1.38
C PHE A 64 8.85 39.77 -0.95
N SER A 65 8.86 39.35 0.31
CA SER A 65 7.87 38.46 0.93
C SER A 65 7.25 39.15 2.14
N ASP A 66 5.91 39.26 2.18
CA ASP A 66 5.17 39.80 3.33
C ASP A 66 5.00 38.77 4.48
N ASP A 67 5.23 37.48 4.21
CA ASP A 67 5.31 36.44 5.23
C ASP A 67 6.71 36.44 5.88
N ASP A 68 6.79 36.13 7.17
CA ASP A 68 8.01 35.93 8.02
C ASP A 68 9.03 34.90 7.47
N SER A 69 8.92 34.50 6.20
CA SER A 69 9.89 33.69 5.50
C SER A 69 11.14 34.52 5.16
N LEU A 70 12.30 34.11 5.67
CA LEU A 70 13.62 34.72 5.46
C LEU A 70 14.15 34.58 4.00
N ASN A 71 13.27 34.40 3.00
CA ASN A 71 13.66 34.08 1.63
C ASN A 71 14.05 35.36 0.86
N GLN A 72 15.34 35.72 0.90
CA GLN A 72 15.89 36.89 0.22
C GLN A 72 16.12 36.68 -1.30
N TYR A 73 16.29 35.44 -1.75
CA TYR A 73 16.70 35.09 -3.11
C TYR A 73 15.56 34.44 -3.91
N ASN A 74 15.38 34.88 -5.16
CA ASN A 74 14.36 34.35 -6.05
C ASN A 74 14.94 33.24 -6.95
N PHE A 75 14.70 31.99 -6.57
CA PHE A 75 15.03 30.82 -7.38
C PHE A 75 13.81 30.30 -8.14
N ARG A 76 13.98 30.00 -9.44
CA ARG A 76 12.91 29.41 -10.26
C ARG A 76 13.42 28.32 -11.19
N PHE A 77 12.60 27.28 -11.37
CA PHE A 77 12.77 26.31 -12.45
C PHE A 77 12.06 26.82 -13.71
N LEU A 78 12.83 27.17 -14.74
CA LEU A 78 12.32 27.69 -16.01
C LEU A 78 12.56 26.69 -17.15
N THR A 79 11.59 26.56 -18.06
CA THR A 79 11.81 25.90 -19.36
C THR A 79 12.66 26.80 -20.25
N GLU A 80 13.23 26.24 -21.32
CA GLU A 80 13.97 27.04 -22.30
C GLU A 80 13.09 28.15 -22.87
N THR A 81 11.83 27.84 -23.24
CA THR A 81 10.87 28.84 -23.72
C THR A 81 10.63 29.95 -22.70
N GLN A 82 10.35 29.62 -21.43
CA GLN A 82 10.12 30.62 -20.38
C GLN A 82 11.35 31.51 -20.15
N TYR A 83 12.55 30.94 -20.23
CA TYR A 83 13.78 31.71 -20.15
C TYR A 83 13.92 32.65 -21.34
N GLN A 84 13.71 32.19 -22.58
CA GLN A 84 13.78 33.04 -23.77
C GLN A 84 12.73 34.16 -23.75
N ASP A 85 11.50 33.87 -23.34
CA ASP A 85 10.42 34.86 -23.21
C ASP A 85 10.81 35.93 -22.19
N SER A 86 11.44 35.55 -21.07
CA SER A 86 11.92 36.50 -20.05
C SER A 86 13.03 37.43 -20.55
N LEU A 87 13.74 37.08 -21.63
CA LEU A 87 14.72 37.97 -22.26
C LEU A 87 14.07 38.99 -23.20
N ALA A 88 12.86 38.70 -23.69
CA ALA A 88 12.10 39.55 -24.61
C ALA A 88 11.17 40.54 -23.90
N GLU A 89 10.72 40.21 -22.68
CA GLU A 89 9.93 41.08 -21.81
C GLU A 89 10.80 42.17 -21.14
N SER A 90 10.17 43.16 -20.47
CA SER A 90 10.90 44.21 -19.75
C SER A 90 11.91 43.62 -18.77
N LYS A 91 13.10 44.23 -18.66
CA LYS A 91 14.26 43.79 -17.83
C LYS A 91 14.04 43.81 -16.31
N GLU A 92 12.85 43.48 -15.83
CA GLU A 92 12.54 43.42 -14.40
C GLU A 92 13.32 42.30 -13.68
N HIS A 93 13.65 41.22 -14.41
CA HIS A 93 14.41 40.09 -13.87
C HIS A 93 15.66 39.82 -14.71
N TYR A 94 16.70 39.28 -14.07
CA TYR A 94 17.88 38.74 -14.74
C TYR A 94 18.16 37.32 -14.26
N TRP A 95 17.71 36.34 -15.05
CA TRP A 95 17.81 34.93 -14.69
C TRP A 95 19.19 34.34 -14.98
N PHE A 96 19.99 34.19 -13.93
CA PHE A 96 21.26 33.47 -13.97
C PHE A 96 21.04 31.96 -13.86
N CYS A 97 21.44 31.20 -14.88
CA CYS A 97 21.40 29.74 -14.83
C CYS A 97 22.42 29.22 -13.82
N CYS A 98 21.96 28.58 -12.75
CA CYS A 98 22.82 28.16 -11.64
C CYS A 98 23.94 27.20 -12.08
N HIS A 99 23.73 26.39 -13.12
CA HIS A 99 24.76 25.52 -13.69
C HIS A 99 26.04 26.28 -14.08
N LYS A 100 25.90 27.50 -14.60
CA LYS A 100 27.03 28.31 -15.08
C LYS A 100 28.04 28.65 -13.99
N ILE A 101 27.64 28.62 -12.71
CA ILE A 101 28.57 28.87 -11.61
C ILE A 101 29.68 27.82 -11.54
N LEU A 102 29.41 26.60 -12.01
CA LEU A 102 30.39 25.51 -12.06
C LEU A 102 31.38 25.67 -13.22
N GLU A 103 31.02 26.46 -14.24
CA GLU A 103 31.88 26.78 -15.39
C GLU A 103 32.84 27.93 -15.09
N PHE A 104 32.62 28.68 -14.01
CA PHE A 104 33.49 29.78 -13.60
C PHE A 104 34.85 29.28 -13.11
N GLU A 105 35.91 30.05 -13.45
CA GLU A 105 37.29 29.77 -13.04
C GLU A 105 37.38 29.69 -11.52
N GLN A 106 38.04 28.64 -11.00
CA GLN A 106 38.28 28.52 -9.56
C GLN A 106 39.49 29.38 -9.18
N VAL A 107 39.26 30.44 -8.42
CA VAL A 107 40.32 31.32 -7.93
C VAL A 107 40.25 31.47 -6.42
N ASP A 108 41.42 31.58 -5.77
CA ASP A 108 41.55 31.79 -4.34
C ASP A 108 41.62 33.29 -4.00
N GLY A 109 40.94 33.69 -2.92
CA GLY A 109 40.96 35.04 -2.36
C GLY A 109 39.90 35.98 -2.94
N ALA A 110 39.21 36.70 -2.06
CA ALA A 110 38.07 37.55 -2.41
C ALA A 110 38.37 38.57 -3.53
N SER A 111 39.55 39.19 -3.52
CA SER A 111 39.95 40.14 -4.56
C SER A 111 40.11 39.48 -5.94
N ASN A 112 40.54 38.22 -6.00
CA ASN A 112 40.66 37.50 -7.26
C ASN A 112 39.29 37.06 -7.77
N VAL A 113 38.42 36.57 -6.88
CA VAL A 113 37.03 36.21 -7.21
C VAL A 113 36.32 37.42 -7.83
N TRP A 114 36.41 38.57 -7.17
CA TRP A 114 35.82 39.81 -7.69
C TRP A 114 36.38 40.20 -9.07
N ASN A 115 37.70 40.38 -9.18
CA ASN A 115 38.31 40.96 -10.38
C ASN A 115 38.32 40.03 -11.59
N LYS A 116 38.45 38.71 -11.38
CA LYS A 116 38.61 37.73 -12.47
C LYS A 116 37.31 37.03 -12.85
N VAL A 117 36.36 36.90 -11.91
CA VAL A 117 35.16 36.09 -12.11
C VAL A 117 33.91 36.94 -12.14
N ILE A 118 33.63 37.66 -11.05
CA ILE A 118 32.33 38.33 -10.83
C ILE A 118 32.22 39.59 -11.68
N LYS A 119 33.17 40.53 -11.55
CA LYS A 119 33.15 41.81 -12.27
C LYS A 119 33.06 41.63 -13.80
N PRO A 120 33.88 40.76 -14.44
CA PRO A 120 33.77 40.54 -15.89
C PRO A 120 32.41 39.97 -16.31
N TYR A 121 31.77 39.17 -15.46
CA TYR A 121 30.44 38.64 -15.75
C TYR A 121 29.36 39.74 -15.67
N LEU A 122 29.38 40.56 -14.62
CA LEU A 122 28.43 41.65 -14.43
C LEU A 122 28.54 42.72 -15.53
N GLU A 123 29.77 43.04 -15.97
CA GLU A 123 30.02 43.95 -17.09
C GLU A 123 29.38 43.45 -18.40
N ARG A 124 29.57 42.16 -18.73
CA ARG A 124 28.95 41.56 -19.91
C ARG A 124 27.43 41.46 -19.80
N SER A 125 26.92 41.36 -18.58
CA SER A 125 25.49 41.20 -18.29
C SER A 125 24.75 42.54 -18.17
N GLY A 126 25.48 43.67 -18.15
CA GLY A 126 24.90 45.00 -17.91
C GLY A 126 24.41 45.22 -16.48
N LEU A 127 24.98 44.51 -15.51
CA LEU A 127 24.61 44.55 -14.08
C LEU A 127 25.73 45.13 -13.19
N SER A 128 26.74 45.78 -13.77
CA SER A 128 27.88 46.33 -13.02
C SER A 128 27.50 47.34 -11.94
N ASP A 129 26.42 48.09 -12.14
CA ASP A 129 25.94 49.10 -11.19
C ASP A 129 24.87 48.54 -10.23
N ASN A 130 24.58 47.23 -10.28
CA ASN A 130 23.60 46.59 -9.42
C ASN A 130 24.30 45.91 -8.22
N GLU A 131 24.21 46.56 -7.06
CA GLU A 131 24.81 46.09 -5.81
C GLU A 131 24.24 44.71 -5.39
N PHE A 132 22.94 44.47 -5.60
CA PHE A 132 22.33 43.17 -5.29
C PHE A 132 22.89 42.06 -6.18
N ALA A 133 23.08 42.32 -7.47
CA ALA A 133 23.67 41.38 -8.41
C ALA A 133 25.11 41.01 -8.01
N GLU A 134 25.90 42.01 -7.62
CA GLU A 134 27.25 41.83 -7.09
C GLU A 134 27.26 40.92 -5.85
N GLN A 135 26.50 41.30 -4.81
CA GLN A 135 26.48 40.56 -3.56
C GLN A 135 25.95 39.13 -3.76
N THR A 136 24.89 38.97 -4.55
CA THR A 136 24.23 37.69 -4.80
C THR A 136 25.12 36.73 -5.58
N LEU A 137 25.77 37.20 -6.66
CA LEU A 137 26.62 36.35 -7.48
C LEU A 137 27.92 35.99 -6.75
N CYS A 138 28.51 36.92 -6.00
CA CYS A 138 29.62 36.64 -5.07
C CYS A 138 29.23 35.56 -4.07
N ARG A 139 28.08 35.72 -3.39
CA ARG A 139 27.60 34.75 -2.40
C ARG A 139 27.37 33.38 -3.00
N LEU A 140 26.73 33.30 -4.18
CA LEU A 140 26.51 32.03 -4.87
C LEU A 140 27.83 31.35 -5.23
N TYR A 141 28.80 32.11 -5.75
CA TYR A 141 30.14 31.59 -6.07
C TYR A 141 30.82 31.04 -4.81
N ASP A 142 30.84 31.80 -3.72
CA ASP A 142 31.49 31.38 -2.48
C ASP A 142 30.85 30.12 -1.91
N VAL A 143 29.52 30.08 -1.81
CA VAL A 143 28.79 28.92 -1.29
C VAL A 143 29.05 27.65 -2.10
N VAL A 144 29.16 27.76 -3.43
CA VAL A 144 29.29 26.59 -4.32
C VAL A 144 30.76 26.18 -4.53
N ARG A 145 31.70 27.13 -4.57
CA ARG A 145 33.09 26.88 -4.99
C ARG A 145 34.11 27.00 -3.86
N THR A 146 33.80 27.72 -2.80
CA THR A 146 34.77 28.10 -1.76
C THR A 146 34.42 27.49 -0.40
N GLU A 147 33.18 27.65 0.06
CA GLU A 147 32.75 27.27 1.40
C GLU A 147 32.60 25.75 1.54
N LYS A 148 33.07 25.21 2.67
CA LYS A 148 32.94 23.80 3.02
C LYS A 148 31.72 23.58 3.92
N ILE A 149 30.54 23.93 3.43
CA ILE A 149 29.28 23.89 4.19
C ILE A 149 28.71 22.48 4.41
N ILE A 150 29.15 21.50 3.64
CA ILE A 150 28.66 20.12 3.75
C ILE A 150 29.38 19.44 4.91
N HIS A 151 28.65 19.25 6.02
CA HIS A 151 29.10 18.37 7.10
C HIS A 151 28.90 16.91 6.69
N TYR A 152 29.97 16.14 6.72
CA TYR A 152 29.95 14.71 6.42
C TYR A 152 30.80 13.94 7.42
N PHE A 153 30.42 12.69 7.66
CA PHE A 153 31.23 11.73 8.40
C PHE A 153 31.97 10.86 7.40
N ASN A 154 33.30 10.90 7.43
CA ASN A 154 34.11 9.97 6.64
C ASN A 154 34.22 8.64 7.38
N ILE A 155 33.60 7.61 6.82
CA ILE A 155 33.65 6.26 7.38
C ILE A 155 34.65 5.45 6.55
N THR A 156 35.76 5.06 7.18
CA THR A 156 36.80 4.24 6.56
C THR A 156 36.60 2.75 6.81
N ASP A 157 35.81 2.39 7.82
CA ASP A 157 35.42 1.01 8.09
C ASP A 157 34.36 0.56 7.06
N GLN A 158 34.50 -0.67 6.57
CA GLN A 158 33.54 -1.30 5.66
C GLN A 158 32.36 -1.96 6.39
N ASN A 159 32.27 -1.80 7.71
CA ASN A 159 31.14 -2.28 8.49
C ASN A 159 29.83 -1.54 8.14
N ILE A 160 29.00 -2.19 7.32
CA ILE A 160 27.69 -1.68 6.87
C ILE A 160 26.77 -1.35 8.05
N ASP A 161 26.80 -2.10 9.14
CA ASP A 161 25.92 -1.87 10.29
C ASP A 161 26.24 -0.52 10.96
N GLN A 162 27.53 -0.20 11.11
CA GLN A 162 27.98 1.07 11.68
C GLN A 162 27.64 2.26 10.77
N VAL A 163 27.85 2.09 9.45
CA VAL A 163 27.46 3.09 8.44
C VAL A 163 25.97 3.38 8.54
N LEU A 164 25.17 2.34 8.76
CA LEU A 164 23.74 2.47 8.89
C LEU A 164 23.27 3.17 10.15
N ASP A 165 23.86 2.82 11.30
CA ASP A 165 23.51 3.44 12.57
C ASP A 165 23.81 4.94 12.55
N ILE A 166 24.95 5.33 11.97
CA ILE A 166 25.30 6.74 11.73
C ILE A 166 24.28 7.39 10.80
N PHE A 167 23.91 6.71 9.71
CA PHE A 167 22.93 7.22 8.76
C PHE A 167 21.54 7.44 9.40
N ILE A 168 21.03 6.47 10.15
CA ILE A 168 19.74 6.55 10.85
C ILE A 168 19.79 7.70 11.87
N ARG A 169 20.85 7.78 12.68
CA ARG A 169 21.01 8.81 13.71
C ARG A 169 21.15 10.22 13.13
N THR A 170 21.76 10.36 11.95
CA THR A 170 21.90 11.65 11.28
C THR A 170 20.58 12.10 10.62
N ASN A 171 19.77 11.16 10.12
CA ASN A 171 18.48 11.47 9.48
C ASN A 171 17.30 11.53 10.47
N SER A 172 17.43 10.97 11.68
CA SER A 172 16.36 10.95 12.68
C SER A 172 16.05 12.31 13.30
N GLY A 173 16.94 13.30 13.14
CA GLY A 173 16.71 14.69 13.52
C GLY A 173 15.81 15.49 12.56
N GLY A 174 15.42 14.91 11.40
CA GLY A 174 14.53 15.52 10.41
C GLY A 174 13.39 14.59 9.97
N THR A 175 12.90 14.71 8.73
CA THR A 175 11.93 13.77 8.15
C THR A 175 12.50 12.34 8.12
N LYS A 176 11.88 11.43 8.87
CA LYS A 176 12.28 10.02 8.97
C LYS A 176 12.15 9.34 7.60
N LEU A 177 13.24 8.76 7.12
CA LEU A 177 13.20 7.84 5.98
C LEU A 177 12.57 6.53 6.38
N GLU A 178 11.85 5.94 5.42
CA GLU A 178 11.33 4.59 5.58
C GLU A 178 12.51 3.61 5.64
N PHE A 179 12.52 2.77 6.68
CA PHE A 179 13.58 1.79 6.92
C PHE A 179 13.78 0.82 5.73
N SER A 180 12.76 0.66 4.88
CA SER A 180 12.85 -0.14 3.67
C SER A 180 13.71 0.46 2.55
N ASP A 181 13.84 1.78 2.45
CA ASP A 181 14.70 2.45 1.47
C ASP A 181 16.18 2.19 1.78
N LEU A 182 16.47 2.13 3.08
CA LEU A 182 17.77 1.78 3.63
C LEU A 182 18.14 0.32 3.29
N LEU A 183 17.22 -0.61 3.54
CA LEU A 183 17.42 -2.02 3.19
C LEU A 183 17.52 -2.25 1.69
N THR A 184 16.76 -1.51 0.88
CA THR A 184 16.87 -1.58 -0.58
C THR A 184 18.28 -1.16 -1.01
N SER A 185 18.88 -0.16 -0.36
CA SER A 185 20.24 0.30 -0.68
C SER A 185 21.30 -0.74 -0.32
N ILE A 186 21.14 -1.44 0.81
CA ILE A 186 22.02 -2.55 1.20
C ILE A 186 21.86 -3.75 0.24
N ALA A 187 20.61 -4.08 -0.10
CA ALA A 187 20.32 -5.14 -1.05
C ALA A 187 20.95 -4.84 -2.41
N VAL A 188 20.80 -3.61 -2.94
CA VAL A 188 21.44 -3.16 -4.19
C VAL A 188 22.97 -3.30 -4.12
N ALA A 189 23.60 -2.92 -3.01
CA ALA A 189 25.05 -3.01 -2.87
C ALA A 189 25.58 -4.46 -2.91
N ASN A 190 24.77 -5.42 -2.44
CA ASN A 190 25.15 -6.84 -2.38
C ASN A 190 24.56 -7.69 -3.53
N TRP A 191 23.77 -7.07 -4.43
CA TRP A 191 23.09 -7.74 -5.52
C TRP A 191 23.87 -7.59 -6.82
N LYS A 192 24.09 -8.70 -7.54
CA LYS A 192 24.66 -8.63 -8.89
C LYS A 192 23.60 -8.19 -9.91
N GLY A 193 23.74 -6.99 -10.49
CA GLY A 193 22.79 -6.42 -11.46
C GLY A 193 21.86 -5.39 -10.82
N ASP A 194 20.75 -5.07 -11.48
CA ASP A 194 19.83 -4.02 -11.03
C ASP A 194 18.64 -4.58 -10.25
N PHE A 195 18.79 -4.66 -8.92
CA PHE A 195 17.74 -5.12 -8.03
C PHE A 195 16.49 -4.22 -8.03
N ARG A 196 16.66 -2.90 -8.24
CA ARG A 196 15.53 -1.96 -8.25
C ARG A 196 14.65 -2.24 -9.47
N LEU A 197 15.27 -2.40 -10.63
CA LEU A 197 14.59 -2.76 -11.86
C LEU A 197 13.86 -4.11 -11.74
N GLU A 198 14.46 -5.11 -11.09
CA GLU A 198 13.81 -6.41 -10.85
C GLU A 198 12.53 -6.28 -10.00
N ILE A 199 12.55 -5.49 -8.93
CA ILE A 199 11.35 -5.24 -8.11
C ILE A 199 10.30 -4.45 -8.92
N GLU A 200 10.72 -3.42 -9.65
CA GLU A 200 9.82 -2.63 -10.49
C GLU A 200 9.13 -3.49 -11.56
N ASN A 201 9.87 -4.39 -12.21
CA ASN A 201 9.31 -5.29 -13.21
C ASN A 201 8.29 -6.25 -12.60
N LEU A 202 8.57 -6.81 -11.41
CA LEU A 202 7.62 -7.68 -10.72
C LEU A 202 6.35 -6.95 -10.31
N THR A 203 6.48 -5.77 -9.71
CA THR A 203 5.35 -4.97 -9.24
C THR A 203 4.48 -4.47 -10.41
N LYS A 204 5.10 -3.99 -11.50
CA LYS A 204 4.39 -3.62 -12.73
C LYS A 204 3.66 -4.81 -13.35
N TYR A 205 4.28 -5.99 -13.39
CA TYR A 205 3.64 -7.19 -13.93
C TYR A 205 2.36 -7.55 -13.16
N ILE A 206 2.40 -7.52 -11.82
CA ILE A 206 1.23 -7.85 -11.00
C ILE A 206 0.14 -6.77 -11.13
N GLN A 207 0.52 -5.51 -11.31
CA GLN A 207 -0.42 -4.41 -11.49
C GLN A 207 -1.09 -4.39 -12.88
N GLN A 208 -0.31 -4.67 -13.94
CA GLN A 208 -0.76 -4.53 -15.34
C GLN A 208 -1.37 -5.81 -15.92
N SER A 209 -1.20 -6.95 -15.26
CA SER A 209 -1.87 -8.20 -15.63
C SER A 209 -3.32 -8.25 -15.14
N ASP A 210 -4.05 -9.30 -15.53
CA ASP A 210 -5.44 -9.57 -15.09
C ASP A 210 -5.62 -9.70 -13.56
N MET A 211 -4.52 -9.74 -12.81
CA MET A 211 -4.50 -9.71 -11.35
C MET A 211 -4.88 -8.32 -10.80
N GLY A 212 -4.32 -7.24 -11.38
CA GLY A 212 -4.69 -5.85 -11.05
C GLY A 212 -4.29 -5.36 -9.66
N PHE A 213 -3.29 -5.95 -9.00
CA PHE A 213 -2.89 -5.55 -7.64
C PHE A 213 -1.72 -4.57 -7.63
N TYR A 214 -1.79 -3.55 -6.77
CA TYR A 214 -0.67 -2.66 -6.48
C TYR A 214 0.09 -3.13 -5.24
N ILE A 215 1.39 -3.37 -5.39
CA ILE A 215 2.27 -3.90 -4.34
C ILE A 215 3.45 -2.96 -4.15
N GLU A 216 3.76 -2.68 -2.89
CA GLU A 216 4.88 -1.84 -2.52
C GLU A 216 6.19 -2.63 -2.45
N ARG A 217 7.31 -1.95 -2.70
CA ARG A 217 8.66 -2.52 -2.57
C ARG A 217 8.87 -3.21 -1.23
N ASN A 218 8.36 -2.61 -0.15
CA ASN A 218 8.46 -3.13 1.21
C ASN A 218 7.84 -4.51 1.30
N TRP A 219 6.64 -4.69 0.75
CA TRP A 219 5.96 -5.97 0.77
C TRP A 219 6.80 -7.06 0.06
N VAL A 220 7.39 -6.73 -1.10
CA VAL A 220 8.26 -7.68 -1.85
C VAL A 220 9.47 -8.10 -1.02
N LEU A 221 10.16 -7.15 -0.38
CA LEU A 221 11.30 -7.43 0.49
C LEU A 221 10.93 -8.33 1.67
N LYS A 222 9.77 -8.07 2.28
CA LYS A 222 9.23 -8.87 3.38
C LYS A 222 8.93 -10.30 2.94
N SER A 223 8.32 -10.47 1.77
CA SER A 223 8.09 -11.77 1.16
C SER A 223 9.41 -12.49 0.90
N CYS A 224 10.46 -11.82 0.43
CA CYS A 224 11.77 -12.43 0.25
C CYS A 224 12.33 -12.98 1.57
N LEU A 225 12.29 -12.19 2.65
CA LEU A 225 12.73 -12.64 3.97
C LEU A 225 11.93 -13.83 4.47
N MET A 226 10.60 -13.76 4.33
CA MET A 226 9.70 -14.84 4.75
C MET A 226 10.02 -16.16 4.02
N LEU A 227 10.12 -16.12 2.69
CA LEU A 227 10.33 -17.29 1.83
C LEU A 227 11.71 -17.94 2.03
N THR A 228 12.70 -17.15 2.40
CA THR A 228 14.07 -17.59 2.67
C THR A 228 14.34 -17.89 4.15
N ASP A 229 13.29 -17.93 4.99
CA ASP A 229 13.35 -18.24 6.43
C ASP A 229 14.11 -17.23 7.30
N ALA A 230 14.36 -16.02 6.81
CA ALA A 230 14.98 -14.94 7.57
C ALA A 230 13.95 -14.21 8.46
N ASP A 231 14.39 -13.56 9.56
CA ASP A 231 13.50 -12.75 10.39
C ASP A 231 12.83 -11.65 9.54
N VAL A 232 11.49 -11.65 9.50
CA VAL A 232 10.68 -10.78 8.63
C VAL A 232 10.67 -9.33 9.10
N ARG A 233 11.11 -9.07 10.34
CA ARG A 233 11.30 -7.71 10.82
C ARG A 233 12.37 -7.06 9.97
N PHE A 234 12.09 -5.85 9.52
CA PHE A 234 13.08 -5.09 8.80
C PHE A 234 14.18 -4.66 9.77
N LYS A 235 15.28 -5.43 9.77
CA LYS A 235 16.52 -5.15 10.50
C LYS A 235 17.69 -5.35 9.54
N VAL A 236 18.74 -4.55 9.71
CA VAL A 236 19.95 -4.54 8.86
C VAL A 236 20.55 -5.92 8.73
N LYS A 237 20.73 -6.58 9.88
CA LYS A 237 21.26 -7.94 10.00
C LYS A 237 20.49 -8.98 9.17
N ASN A 238 19.22 -8.72 8.84
CA ASN A 238 18.39 -9.61 8.03
C ASN A 238 18.59 -9.41 6.51
N PHE A 239 19.37 -8.40 6.08
CA PHE A 239 19.78 -8.18 4.70
C PHE A 239 21.30 -8.07 4.57
N ASN A 240 22.04 -8.88 5.33
CA ASN A 240 23.47 -9.00 5.16
C ASN A 240 23.83 -9.61 3.77
N ALA A 241 25.12 -9.58 3.41
CA ALA A 241 25.59 -10.05 2.11
C ALA A 241 25.22 -11.51 1.80
N GLU A 242 25.24 -12.38 2.81
CA GLU A 242 24.88 -13.80 2.66
C GLU A 242 23.38 -13.96 2.34
N GLN A 243 22.54 -13.26 3.08
CA GLN A 243 21.10 -13.31 2.91
C GLN A 243 20.67 -12.69 1.56
N VAL A 244 21.29 -11.60 1.13
CA VAL A 244 21.05 -11.02 -0.20
C VAL A 244 21.46 -12.00 -1.31
N LYS A 245 22.61 -12.68 -1.17
CA LYS A 245 23.03 -13.72 -2.12
C LYS A 245 22.04 -14.89 -2.16
N LYS A 246 21.53 -15.32 -1.00
CA LYS A 246 20.50 -16.36 -0.92
C LYS A 246 19.24 -15.95 -1.67
N ILE A 247 18.71 -14.75 -1.39
CA ILE A 247 17.54 -14.18 -2.10
C ILE A 247 17.82 -14.11 -3.60
N GLN A 248 19.01 -13.65 -4.01
CA GLN A 248 19.38 -13.55 -5.42
C GLN A 248 19.38 -14.92 -6.11
N SER A 249 19.91 -15.95 -5.45
CA SER A 249 19.96 -17.31 -6.00
C SER A 249 18.57 -17.95 -6.17
N GLU A 250 17.62 -17.56 -5.33
CA GLU A 250 16.24 -18.06 -5.36
C GLU A 250 15.25 -17.09 -6.05
N TRP A 251 15.74 -15.94 -6.54
CA TRP A 251 14.91 -14.82 -6.95
C TRP A 251 13.87 -15.20 -8.00
N GLN A 252 14.25 -16.00 -9.00
CA GLN A 252 13.32 -16.42 -10.03
C GLN A 252 12.16 -17.25 -9.45
N LYS A 253 12.45 -18.19 -8.53
CA LYS A 253 11.42 -19.00 -7.86
C LYS A 253 10.52 -18.14 -6.97
N ILE A 254 11.10 -17.15 -6.27
CA ILE A 254 10.36 -16.18 -5.47
C ILE A 254 9.40 -15.38 -6.35
N LYS A 255 9.88 -14.84 -7.48
CA LYS A 255 9.04 -14.10 -8.45
C LYS A 255 7.88 -14.95 -8.94
N ASP A 256 8.15 -16.18 -9.36
CA ASP A 256 7.13 -17.07 -9.90
C ASP A 256 6.09 -17.44 -8.82
N CYS A 257 6.54 -17.76 -7.61
CA CYS A 257 5.63 -18.03 -6.48
C CYS A 257 4.74 -16.83 -6.13
N ILE A 258 5.30 -15.62 -6.10
CA ILE A 258 4.52 -14.39 -5.86
C ILE A 258 3.44 -14.23 -6.93
N LYS A 259 3.80 -14.38 -8.22
CA LYS A 259 2.83 -14.28 -9.34
C LYS A 259 1.70 -15.30 -9.21
N GLU A 260 2.04 -16.57 -8.96
CA GLU A 260 1.04 -17.63 -8.78
C GLU A 260 0.16 -17.41 -7.54
N THR A 261 0.72 -16.84 -6.47
CA THR A 261 -0.05 -16.49 -5.27
C THR A 261 -1.05 -15.37 -5.55
N PHE A 262 -0.66 -14.31 -6.27
CA PHE A 262 -1.60 -13.24 -6.61
C PHE A 262 -2.64 -13.67 -7.64
N LEU A 263 -2.29 -14.57 -8.56
CA LEU A 263 -3.28 -15.21 -9.44
C LEU A 263 -4.27 -16.04 -8.63
N LEU A 264 -3.82 -16.79 -7.62
CA LEU A 264 -4.71 -17.51 -6.71
C LEU A 264 -5.63 -16.54 -5.96
N VAL A 265 -5.09 -15.46 -5.38
CA VAL A 265 -5.88 -14.43 -4.68
C VAL A 265 -6.93 -13.82 -5.61
N ARG A 266 -6.59 -13.57 -6.88
CA ARG A 266 -7.55 -13.08 -7.88
C ARG A 266 -8.68 -14.08 -8.13
N ARG A 267 -8.35 -15.38 -8.22
CA ARG A 267 -9.30 -16.48 -8.44
C ARG A 267 -10.15 -16.81 -7.21
N LEU A 268 -9.70 -16.45 -6.02
CA LEU A 268 -10.51 -16.36 -4.80
C LEU A 268 -11.48 -15.15 -4.85
N GLY A 269 -11.59 -14.47 -5.99
CA GLY A 269 -12.54 -13.37 -6.19
C GLY A 269 -12.13 -12.06 -5.52
N ILE A 270 -10.93 -11.98 -4.95
CA ILE A 270 -10.41 -10.75 -4.32
C ILE A 270 -9.83 -9.83 -5.39
N ASN A 271 -10.08 -8.53 -5.23
CA ASN A 271 -9.52 -7.48 -6.07
C ASN A 271 -8.72 -6.47 -5.21
N GLN A 272 -8.14 -5.46 -5.85
CA GLN A 272 -7.35 -4.44 -5.18
C GLN A 272 -8.11 -3.73 -4.05
N GLN A 273 -9.39 -3.43 -4.24
CA GLN A 273 -10.20 -2.72 -3.25
C GLN A 273 -10.57 -3.61 -2.05
N SER A 274 -10.75 -4.92 -2.27
CA SER A 274 -11.11 -5.86 -1.21
C SER A 274 -9.91 -6.47 -0.49
N LEU A 275 -8.69 -6.32 -1.03
CA LEU A 275 -7.45 -6.74 -0.37
C LEU A 275 -7.03 -5.71 0.69
N ILE A 276 -7.81 -5.61 1.76
CA ILE A 276 -7.63 -4.62 2.84
C ILE A 276 -6.29 -4.77 3.60
N SER A 277 -5.63 -5.93 3.50
CA SER A 277 -4.26 -6.11 3.97
C SER A 277 -3.47 -7.05 3.07
N LYS A 278 -2.48 -6.49 2.36
CA LYS A 278 -1.56 -7.27 1.51
C LYS A 278 -0.68 -8.20 2.32
N ASN A 279 -0.41 -7.90 3.59
CA ASN A 279 0.39 -8.76 4.46
C ASN A 279 -0.27 -10.14 4.67
N ALA A 280 -1.59 -10.26 4.53
CA ALA A 280 -2.28 -11.54 4.57
C ALA A 280 -1.88 -12.49 3.42
N VAL A 281 -1.33 -11.96 2.33
CA VAL A 281 -0.88 -12.77 1.17
C VAL A 281 0.46 -13.46 1.46
N ILE A 282 1.27 -12.91 2.36
CA ILE A 282 2.64 -13.41 2.64
C ILE A 282 2.63 -14.84 3.22
N PRO A 283 1.78 -15.20 4.20
CA PRO A 283 1.70 -16.58 4.67
C PRO A 283 1.24 -17.57 3.59
N VAL A 284 0.34 -17.17 2.69
CA VAL A 284 -0.07 -18.01 1.54
C VAL A 284 1.12 -18.24 0.64
N CYS A 285 1.84 -17.17 0.27
CA CYS A 285 3.04 -17.26 -0.55
C CYS A 285 4.08 -18.19 0.09
N TYR A 286 4.30 -18.06 1.40
CA TYR A 286 5.20 -18.92 2.16
C TYR A 286 4.77 -20.39 2.12
N TYR A 287 3.50 -20.67 2.37
CA TYR A 287 2.97 -22.02 2.30
C TYR A 287 3.15 -22.63 0.90
N LEU A 288 2.76 -21.91 -0.16
CA LEU A 288 2.87 -22.41 -1.54
C LEU A 288 4.32 -22.62 -2.00
N TYR A 289 5.27 -21.84 -1.45
CA TYR A 289 6.69 -21.97 -1.75
C TYR A 289 7.33 -23.18 -1.06
N LYS A 290 6.96 -23.43 0.20
CA LYS A 290 7.58 -24.48 1.03
C LYS A 290 6.88 -25.83 0.94
N LYS A 291 5.55 -25.84 0.79
CA LYS A 291 4.77 -27.06 0.64
C LYS A 291 5.15 -27.71 -0.69
N THR A 292 5.58 -28.95 -0.65
CA THR A 292 5.90 -29.72 -1.85
C THR A 292 4.85 -30.80 -2.08
N LYS A 293 4.55 -31.05 -3.36
CA LYS A 293 3.72 -32.17 -3.83
C LYS A 293 4.37 -32.73 -5.10
N ASN A 294 4.49 -34.06 -5.19
CA ASN A 294 5.19 -34.74 -6.29
C ASN A 294 6.63 -34.20 -6.53
N GLY A 295 7.34 -33.86 -5.45
CA GLY A 295 8.72 -33.37 -5.51
C GLY A 295 8.88 -31.91 -6.00
N ARG A 296 7.80 -31.16 -6.18
CA ARG A 296 7.83 -29.74 -6.59
C ARG A 296 7.05 -28.86 -5.63
N PRO A 297 7.43 -27.57 -5.48
CA PRO A 297 6.62 -26.60 -4.72
C PRO A 297 5.19 -26.47 -5.26
N LEU A 298 4.23 -26.28 -4.34
CA LEU A 298 2.80 -26.25 -4.65
C LEU A 298 2.41 -25.06 -5.54
N TYR A 299 3.15 -23.94 -5.49
CA TYR A 299 2.86 -22.76 -6.32
C TYR A 299 2.85 -23.06 -7.83
N HIS A 300 3.54 -24.09 -8.30
CA HIS A 300 3.57 -24.45 -9.73
C HIS A 300 2.22 -24.89 -10.27
N ASP A 301 1.38 -25.48 -9.43
CA ASP A 301 0.19 -26.21 -9.87
C ASP A 301 -1.08 -25.78 -9.09
N ILE A 302 -0.96 -24.89 -8.10
CA ILE A 302 -2.11 -24.42 -7.28
C ILE A 302 -3.23 -23.78 -8.13
N ASN A 303 -2.84 -23.13 -9.23
CA ASN A 303 -3.75 -22.54 -10.20
C ASN A 303 -4.20 -23.52 -11.30
N ASN A 304 -3.89 -24.81 -11.20
CA ASN A 304 -4.57 -25.83 -12.00
C ASN A 304 -5.89 -26.19 -11.31
N LEU A 305 -7.02 -25.78 -11.90
CA LEU A 305 -8.35 -25.95 -11.31
C LEU A 305 -8.76 -27.42 -11.17
N ALA A 306 -8.22 -28.32 -12.01
CA ALA A 306 -8.47 -29.76 -11.92
C ALA A 306 -7.73 -30.44 -10.75
N MET A 307 -6.78 -29.76 -10.13
CA MET A 307 -6.01 -30.25 -8.99
C MET A 307 -6.34 -29.44 -7.74
N TYR A 308 -6.05 -29.96 -6.55
CA TYR A 308 -5.96 -29.18 -5.29
C TYR A 308 -7.19 -28.32 -4.92
N SER A 309 -8.40 -28.82 -5.17
CA SER A 309 -9.65 -28.16 -4.74
C SER A 309 -9.66 -27.87 -3.23
N GLU A 310 -9.40 -28.90 -2.41
CA GLU A 310 -9.41 -28.79 -0.94
C GLU A 310 -8.36 -27.80 -0.42
N GLN A 311 -7.17 -27.79 -1.03
CA GLN A 311 -6.13 -26.82 -0.68
C GLN A 311 -6.60 -25.38 -0.92
N ARG A 312 -7.22 -25.10 -2.07
CA ARG A 312 -7.74 -23.76 -2.38
C ARG A 312 -8.90 -23.39 -1.46
N LEU A 313 -9.76 -24.34 -1.11
CA LEU A 313 -10.88 -24.12 -0.20
C LEU A 313 -10.38 -23.71 1.18
N GLU A 314 -9.44 -24.45 1.77
CA GLU A 314 -8.88 -24.15 3.09
C GLU A 314 -8.04 -22.86 3.11
N ILE A 315 -7.23 -22.62 2.07
CA ILE A 315 -6.53 -21.34 1.89
C ILE A 315 -7.52 -20.19 1.79
N GLY A 316 -8.58 -20.33 0.99
CA GLY A 316 -9.61 -19.33 0.79
C GLY A 316 -10.33 -19.01 2.09
N ARG A 317 -10.81 -20.05 2.81
CA ARG A 317 -11.48 -19.91 4.10
C ARG A 317 -10.62 -19.16 5.11
N TRP A 318 -9.36 -19.57 5.28
CA TRP A 318 -8.39 -18.86 6.11
C TRP A 318 -8.23 -17.39 5.68
N PHE A 319 -8.04 -17.17 4.39
CA PHE A 319 -7.73 -15.85 3.84
C PHE A 319 -8.89 -14.87 4.03
N TYR A 320 -10.13 -15.30 3.76
CA TYR A 320 -11.31 -14.47 4.00
C TYR A 320 -11.45 -14.15 5.49
N MET A 321 -11.32 -15.15 6.38
CA MET A 321 -11.40 -14.92 7.83
C MET A 321 -10.33 -13.93 8.31
N ALA A 322 -9.09 -14.05 7.83
CA ALA A 322 -7.99 -13.17 8.17
C ALA A 322 -8.21 -11.72 7.70
N LEU A 323 -8.82 -11.53 6.52
CA LEU A 323 -9.22 -10.22 6.02
C LEU A 323 -10.37 -9.65 6.86
N LEU A 324 -11.43 -10.43 7.10
CA LEU A 324 -12.60 -9.98 7.87
C LEU A 324 -12.23 -9.55 9.29
N LYS A 325 -11.36 -10.30 9.98
CA LYS A 325 -10.87 -10.00 11.33
C LYS A 325 -9.73 -8.98 11.37
N GLY A 326 -9.22 -8.53 10.21
CA GLY A 326 -8.14 -7.56 10.15
C GLY A 326 -6.85 -8.04 10.87
N VAL A 327 -6.54 -9.34 10.81
CA VAL A 327 -5.46 -9.98 11.58
C VAL A 327 -4.11 -9.27 11.37
N PHE A 328 -3.86 -8.75 10.18
CA PHE A 328 -2.61 -8.07 9.84
C PHE A 328 -2.64 -6.54 10.02
N GLY A 329 -3.64 -6.00 10.73
CA GLY A 329 -3.67 -4.61 11.19
C GLY A 329 -2.78 -4.42 12.43
N GLY A 330 -1.86 -3.45 12.38
CA GLY A 330 -0.93 -3.12 13.48
C GLY A 330 0.37 -3.92 13.46
N GLN A 331 0.47 -4.97 14.29
CA GLN A 331 1.71 -5.74 14.51
C GLN A 331 1.95 -6.84 13.45
N ALA A 332 1.97 -6.47 12.18
CA ALA A 332 2.04 -7.45 11.09
C ALA A 332 3.29 -8.36 11.17
N ASP A 333 4.45 -7.85 11.60
CA ASP A 333 5.72 -8.61 11.62
C ASP A 333 5.72 -9.76 12.62
N THR A 334 5.17 -9.52 13.81
CA THR A 334 5.03 -10.55 14.86
C THR A 334 4.07 -11.63 14.39
N THR A 335 2.94 -11.23 13.80
CA THR A 335 1.96 -12.15 13.25
C THR A 335 2.54 -12.96 12.08
N LEU A 336 3.32 -12.35 11.19
CA LEU A 336 3.99 -13.05 10.08
C LEU A 336 4.99 -14.10 10.59
N THR A 337 5.77 -13.76 11.62
CA THR A 337 6.69 -14.71 12.27
C THR A 337 5.92 -15.89 12.85
N SER A 338 4.90 -15.61 13.66
CA SER A 338 4.08 -16.64 14.28
C SER A 338 3.37 -17.53 13.25
N MET A 339 2.82 -16.95 12.18
CA MET A 339 2.24 -17.70 11.06
C MET A 339 3.25 -18.63 10.40
N ARG A 340 4.49 -18.16 10.19
CA ARG A 340 5.54 -18.99 9.62
C ARG A 340 5.79 -20.24 10.46
N ASP A 341 5.87 -20.05 11.77
CA ASP A 341 6.21 -21.11 12.71
C ASP A 341 5.11 -22.18 12.73
N VAL A 342 3.84 -21.79 12.79
CA VAL A 342 2.70 -22.72 12.67
C VAL A 342 2.72 -23.48 11.35
N LEU A 343 2.99 -22.79 10.23
CA LEU A 343 3.03 -23.44 8.92
C LEU A 343 4.19 -24.44 8.82
N LYS A 344 5.36 -24.12 9.39
CA LYS A 344 6.52 -25.03 9.46
C LYS A 344 6.21 -26.30 10.23
N GLU A 345 5.54 -26.17 11.36
CA GLU A 345 5.15 -27.27 12.24
C GLU A 345 4.12 -28.22 11.58
N ASN A 346 3.50 -27.80 10.48
CA ASN A 346 2.35 -28.48 9.89
C ASN A 346 2.45 -28.80 8.39
N PHE A 347 3.64 -28.73 7.78
CA PHE A 347 3.81 -29.07 6.35
C PHE A 347 3.55 -30.55 6.02
N GLN A 348 3.55 -31.44 7.01
CA GLN A 348 3.18 -32.85 6.86
C GLN A 348 1.70 -33.06 6.56
N LYS A 349 0.82 -32.13 6.97
CA LYS A 349 -0.61 -32.23 6.68
C LYS A 349 -0.86 -32.18 5.19
N THR A 350 -1.84 -32.95 4.72
CA THR A 350 -2.13 -33.04 3.28
C THR A 350 -2.63 -31.68 2.74
N GLU A 351 -3.40 -30.93 3.53
CA GLU A 351 -4.06 -29.67 3.19
C GLU A 351 -3.54 -28.49 4.05
N PHE A 352 -3.98 -27.27 3.72
CA PHE A 352 -3.61 -26.07 4.46
C PHE A 352 -4.07 -26.17 5.92
N PRO A 353 -3.20 -25.92 6.92
CA PRO A 353 -3.46 -26.24 8.32
C PRO A 353 -4.30 -25.15 9.02
N LEU A 354 -5.54 -24.94 8.56
CA LEU A 354 -6.44 -23.90 9.08
C LEU A 354 -6.73 -24.10 10.58
N GLU A 355 -7.06 -25.32 10.99
CA GLU A 355 -7.39 -25.65 12.38
C GLU A 355 -6.24 -25.33 13.34
N GLU A 356 -5.00 -25.67 12.98
CA GLU A 356 -3.81 -25.37 13.80
C GLU A 356 -3.55 -23.87 13.89
N ILE A 357 -3.79 -23.14 12.80
CA ILE A 357 -3.68 -21.68 12.82
C ILE A 357 -4.69 -21.10 13.80
N ILE A 358 -5.93 -21.58 13.79
CA ILE A 358 -6.98 -21.11 14.70
C ILE A 358 -6.62 -21.43 16.15
N GLU A 359 -6.16 -22.64 16.44
CA GLU A 359 -5.76 -23.01 17.80
C GLU A 359 -4.56 -22.18 18.28
N ARG A 360 -3.57 -21.87 17.41
CA ARG A 360 -2.43 -21.01 17.77
C ARG A 360 -2.87 -19.62 18.21
N TYR A 361 -3.87 -19.02 17.56
CA TYR A 361 -4.31 -17.65 17.83
C TYR A 361 -5.52 -17.54 18.76
N LYS A 362 -6.03 -18.67 19.22
CA LYS A 362 -7.12 -18.75 20.20
C LYS A 362 -6.81 -17.89 21.41
N THR A 363 -7.77 -17.08 21.85
CA THR A 363 -7.63 -16.16 23.01
C THR A 363 -6.56 -15.07 22.87
N THR A 364 -6.03 -14.86 21.67
CA THR A 364 -5.13 -13.73 21.38
C THR A 364 -5.91 -12.57 20.73
N ASN A 365 -5.30 -11.40 20.62
CA ASN A 365 -5.87 -10.29 19.85
C ASN A 365 -5.92 -10.56 18.33
N LYS A 366 -5.49 -11.74 17.87
CA LYS A 366 -5.54 -12.23 16.48
C LYS A 366 -6.46 -13.45 16.34
N ASP A 367 -7.35 -13.67 17.31
CA ASP A 367 -8.32 -14.77 17.28
C ASP A 367 -9.14 -14.73 15.99
N LEU A 368 -9.18 -15.87 15.31
CA LEU A 368 -9.87 -16.08 14.04
C LEU A 368 -11.27 -16.67 14.24
N ARG A 369 -11.71 -16.88 15.48
CA ARG A 369 -13.07 -17.32 15.79
C ARG A 369 -14.04 -16.15 15.81
N PHE A 370 -15.29 -16.44 15.50
CA PHE A 370 -16.37 -15.48 15.37
C PHE A 370 -17.39 -15.75 16.45
N ASP A 371 -17.74 -14.75 17.25
CA ASP A 371 -18.89 -14.80 18.16
C ASP A 371 -20.14 -14.26 17.46
N ASP A 372 -21.29 -14.43 18.10
CA ASP A 372 -22.58 -14.05 17.53
C ASP A 372 -22.67 -12.54 17.24
N ASP A 373 -22.15 -11.70 18.15
CA ASP A 373 -22.14 -10.24 17.98
C ASP A 373 -21.30 -9.83 16.77
N TYR A 374 -20.14 -10.46 16.58
CA TYR A 374 -19.29 -10.21 15.41
C TYR A 374 -20.00 -10.63 14.12
N ILE A 375 -20.73 -11.75 14.13
CA ILE A 375 -21.50 -12.21 12.96
C ILE A 375 -22.59 -11.20 12.61
N GLU A 376 -23.33 -10.68 13.59
CA GLU A 376 -24.34 -9.64 13.32
C GLU A 376 -23.71 -8.40 12.68
N ASN A 377 -22.57 -7.96 13.20
CA ASN A 377 -21.81 -6.84 12.62
C ASN A 377 -21.33 -7.13 11.18
N LEU A 378 -21.00 -8.38 10.85
CA LEU A 378 -20.64 -8.77 9.49
C LEU A 378 -21.84 -8.68 8.54
N LEU A 379 -23.03 -9.08 9.00
CA LEU A 379 -24.26 -9.02 8.20
C LEU A 379 -24.72 -7.57 7.94
N ASP A 380 -24.24 -6.62 8.75
CA ASP A 380 -24.46 -5.18 8.57
C ASP A 380 -23.51 -4.51 7.58
N ILE A 381 -22.48 -5.23 7.10
CA ILE A 381 -21.54 -4.70 6.11
C ILE A 381 -22.30 -4.23 4.88
N GLN A 382 -21.95 -3.03 4.41
CA GLN A 382 -22.61 -2.38 3.30
C GLN A 382 -21.82 -2.44 2.00
N HIS A 383 -22.53 -2.25 0.88
CA HIS A 383 -21.92 -2.08 -0.42
C HIS A 383 -20.93 -0.91 -0.41
N GLY A 384 -19.73 -1.15 -0.97
CA GLY A 384 -18.64 -0.18 -0.99
C GLY A 384 -17.61 -0.38 0.11
N GLU A 385 -17.91 -1.14 1.17
CA GLU A 385 -16.90 -1.55 2.14
C GLU A 385 -15.94 -2.60 1.54
N GLY A 386 -14.63 -2.45 1.78
CA GLY A 386 -13.63 -3.40 1.28
C GLY A 386 -13.83 -4.84 1.74
N ARG A 387 -14.44 -5.05 2.91
CA ARG A 387 -14.73 -6.38 3.48
C ARG A 387 -15.91 -7.08 2.81
N CYS A 388 -16.80 -6.35 2.13
CA CYS A 388 -18.03 -6.89 1.55
C CYS A 388 -17.76 -8.06 0.59
N ARG A 389 -16.76 -7.90 -0.28
CA ARG A 389 -16.38 -8.93 -1.26
C ARG A 389 -15.84 -10.20 -0.60
N ALA A 390 -14.98 -10.05 0.40
CA ALA A 390 -14.41 -11.19 1.13
C ALA A 390 -15.51 -11.96 1.89
N LEU A 391 -16.48 -11.25 2.47
CA LEU A 391 -17.62 -11.89 3.14
C LEU A 391 -18.51 -12.66 2.15
N LEU A 392 -18.83 -12.08 0.99
CA LEU A 392 -19.63 -12.76 -0.02
C LEU A 392 -18.93 -14.00 -0.58
N HIS A 393 -17.64 -13.95 -0.87
CA HIS A 393 -16.91 -15.15 -1.33
C HIS A 393 -16.74 -16.21 -0.23
N LEU A 394 -16.72 -15.82 1.05
CA LEU A 394 -16.80 -16.77 2.15
C LEU A 394 -18.17 -17.44 2.23
N LEU A 395 -19.26 -16.70 2.00
CA LEU A 395 -20.63 -17.22 2.03
C LEU A 395 -20.98 -18.09 0.83
N PHE A 396 -20.40 -17.81 -0.35
CA PHE A 396 -20.69 -18.49 -1.61
C PHE A 396 -19.39 -19.07 -2.22
N PRO A 397 -18.80 -20.13 -1.64
CA PRO A 397 -17.55 -20.73 -2.12
C PRO A 397 -17.67 -21.44 -3.48
N GLU A 398 -18.89 -21.76 -3.93
CA GLU A 398 -19.21 -22.40 -5.20
C GLU A 398 -18.99 -21.50 -6.44
N MET A 399 -18.63 -20.22 -6.24
CA MET A 399 -18.40 -19.27 -7.33
C MET A 399 -17.26 -19.70 -8.25
N ASN A 400 -17.48 -19.55 -9.56
CA ASN A 400 -16.52 -20.00 -10.58
C ASN A 400 -15.23 -19.16 -10.55
N PRO A 401 -14.05 -19.74 -10.24
CA PRO A 401 -12.80 -18.99 -10.10
C PRO A 401 -12.30 -18.35 -11.41
N THR A 402 -12.86 -18.69 -12.57
CA THR A 402 -12.50 -18.08 -13.87
C THR A 402 -13.34 -16.86 -14.24
N GLU A 403 -14.45 -16.62 -13.54
CA GLU A 403 -15.37 -15.52 -13.83
C GLU A 403 -15.03 -14.26 -13.03
N ILE A 404 -15.39 -13.12 -13.60
CA ILE A 404 -15.32 -11.83 -12.91
C ILE A 404 -16.69 -11.55 -12.30
N PHE A 405 -16.72 -11.39 -10.98
CA PHE A 405 -17.94 -11.09 -10.23
C PHE A 405 -18.02 -9.64 -9.80
N HIS A 406 -19.19 -9.04 -9.99
CA HIS A 406 -19.61 -7.75 -9.46
C HIS A 406 -20.46 -7.95 -8.22
N ILE A 407 -20.43 -6.96 -7.32
CA ILE A 407 -21.36 -6.93 -6.19
C ILE A 407 -22.51 -6.05 -6.63
N ASP A 408 -23.73 -6.57 -6.56
CA ASP A 408 -24.93 -5.83 -6.93
C ASP A 408 -26.08 -6.10 -5.93
N HIS A 409 -27.06 -5.21 -5.91
CA HIS A 409 -28.23 -5.27 -5.05
C HIS A 409 -29.32 -6.15 -5.67
N LEU A 410 -29.81 -7.16 -4.94
CA LEU A 410 -30.90 -8.04 -5.39
C LEU A 410 -32.21 -7.26 -5.61
N HIS A 411 -32.62 -6.44 -4.65
CA HIS A 411 -33.57 -5.36 -4.90
C HIS A 411 -32.80 -4.10 -5.30
N PRO A 412 -33.05 -3.52 -6.49
CA PRO A 412 -32.20 -2.48 -7.05
C PRO A 412 -32.16 -1.24 -6.17
N LYS A 413 -30.97 -0.64 -6.01
CA LYS A 413 -30.75 0.58 -5.21
C LYS A 413 -31.69 1.73 -5.61
N SER A 414 -31.97 1.87 -6.91
CA SER A 414 -32.86 2.91 -7.46
C SER A 414 -34.29 2.84 -6.90
N ALA A 415 -34.75 1.68 -6.45
CA ALA A 415 -36.05 1.51 -5.80
C ALA A 415 -36.12 2.11 -4.39
N PHE A 416 -34.96 2.25 -3.71
CA PHE A 416 -34.85 2.80 -2.36
C PHE A 416 -34.54 4.30 -2.32
N GLU A 417 -34.45 4.96 -3.48
CA GLU A 417 -34.34 6.41 -3.54
C GLU A 417 -35.60 7.07 -3.03
N LYS A 418 -35.47 8.21 -2.33
CA LYS A 418 -36.60 8.93 -1.73
C LYS A 418 -37.77 9.15 -2.70
N LYS A 419 -37.46 9.57 -3.94
CA LYS A 419 -38.48 9.80 -4.99
C LYS A 419 -39.18 8.52 -5.46
N SER A 420 -38.53 7.37 -5.35
CA SER A 420 -39.10 6.06 -5.69
C SER A 420 -40.00 5.57 -4.57
N LEU A 421 -39.56 5.67 -3.31
CA LEU A 421 -40.34 5.28 -2.13
C LEU A 421 -41.68 6.05 -2.03
N GLU A 422 -41.69 7.36 -2.34
CA GLU A 422 -42.90 8.21 -2.32
C GLU A 422 -44.00 7.74 -3.31
N LYS A 423 -43.67 6.90 -4.30
CA LYS A 423 -44.64 6.36 -5.26
C LYS A 423 -45.42 5.16 -4.72
N HIS A 424 -44.94 4.52 -3.67
CA HIS A 424 -45.56 3.32 -3.11
C HIS A 424 -46.59 3.69 -2.03
N GLY A 425 -47.87 3.41 -2.31
CA GLY A 425 -48.97 3.72 -1.39
C GLY A 425 -48.82 3.06 -0.02
N PHE A 426 -48.36 1.81 0.02
CA PHE A 426 -48.20 1.04 1.26
C PHE A 426 -47.15 1.62 2.24
N LEU A 427 -46.27 2.51 1.77
CA LEU A 427 -45.28 3.19 2.63
C LEU A 427 -45.80 4.51 3.21
N LYS A 428 -46.86 5.10 2.63
CA LYS A 428 -47.41 6.37 3.11
C LYS A 428 -48.19 6.21 4.41
N ASP A 429 -48.79 5.05 4.59
CA ASP A 429 -49.68 4.74 5.70
C ASP A 429 -48.97 4.06 6.88
N ASP A 430 -47.66 3.74 6.74
CA ASP A 430 -46.84 3.08 7.76
C ASP A 430 -45.46 3.75 7.89
N GLU A 431 -45.33 4.65 8.86
CA GLU A 431 -44.10 5.41 9.13
C GLU A 431 -42.92 4.49 9.49
N ALA A 432 -43.16 3.44 10.28
CA ALA A 432 -42.12 2.50 10.70
C ALA A 432 -41.62 1.65 9.53
N LEU A 433 -42.50 1.30 8.59
CA LEU A 433 -42.12 0.64 7.34
C LEU A 433 -41.36 1.58 6.42
N HIS A 434 -41.78 2.84 6.31
CA HIS A 434 -41.06 3.84 5.53
C HIS A 434 -39.64 4.08 6.06
N GLU A 435 -39.46 4.19 7.38
CA GLU A 435 -38.14 4.30 8.00
C GLU A 435 -37.25 3.09 7.68
N PHE A 436 -37.80 1.87 7.78
CA PHE A 436 -37.09 0.64 7.44
C PHE A 436 -36.57 0.63 5.99
N PHE A 437 -37.41 1.04 5.02
CA PHE A 437 -37.03 1.10 3.60
C PHE A 437 -36.07 2.25 3.30
N SER A 438 -36.09 3.32 4.11
CA SER A 438 -35.20 4.48 3.94
C SER A 438 -33.80 4.23 4.50
N ASP A 439 -33.67 3.39 5.53
CA ASP A 439 -32.39 3.10 6.17
C ASP A 439 -31.48 2.23 5.29
N ALA A 440 -30.33 2.78 4.91
CA ALA A 440 -29.30 2.11 4.14
C ALA A 440 -28.77 0.84 4.82
N LYS A 441 -28.86 0.71 6.15
CA LYS A 441 -28.48 -0.53 6.84
C LYS A 441 -29.33 -1.73 6.42
N HIS A 442 -30.55 -1.52 5.94
CA HIS A 442 -31.41 -2.59 5.46
C HIS A 442 -31.21 -2.88 3.97
N TRP A 443 -31.27 -1.85 3.11
CA TRP A 443 -31.22 -2.05 1.66
C TRP A 443 -29.81 -2.08 1.07
N ASN A 444 -28.81 -1.51 1.74
CA ASN A 444 -27.43 -1.43 1.26
C ASN A 444 -26.50 -2.49 1.89
N SER A 445 -27.00 -3.33 2.80
CA SER A 445 -26.22 -4.36 3.50
C SER A 445 -26.16 -5.69 2.77
N ILE A 446 -25.28 -6.59 3.21
CA ILE A 446 -25.10 -7.96 2.68
C ILE A 446 -26.41 -8.72 2.49
N ALA A 447 -27.41 -8.48 3.34
CA ALA A 447 -28.74 -9.06 3.22
C ALA A 447 -29.44 -8.74 1.88
N ASN A 448 -29.06 -7.66 1.18
CA ASN A 448 -29.54 -7.34 -0.16
C ASN A 448 -28.45 -7.44 -1.24
N LEU A 449 -27.23 -7.90 -0.93
CA LEU A 449 -26.13 -7.97 -1.90
C LEU A 449 -25.86 -9.40 -2.37
N HIS A 450 -25.40 -9.55 -3.60
CA HIS A 450 -24.94 -10.82 -4.13
C HIS A 450 -23.80 -10.64 -5.15
N LEU A 451 -23.07 -11.73 -5.43
CA LEU A 451 -22.05 -11.77 -6.47
C LEU A 451 -22.70 -12.17 -7.80
N LEU A 452 -22.59 -11.32 -8.81
CA LEU A 452 -23.12 -11.56 -10.15
C LEU A 452 -21.97 -11.53 -11.15
N ASN A 453 -21.89 -12.52 -12.03
CA ASN A 453 -20.93 -12.45 -13.13
C ASN A 453 -21.30 -11.36 -14.13
N ASP A 454 -20.38 -11.01 -15.04
CA ASP A 454 -20.58 -9.95 -16.03
C ASP A 454 -21.94 -10.03 -16.75
N SER A 455 -22.32 -11.24 -17.21
CA SER A 455 -23.56 -11.47 -17.95
C SER A 455 -24.81 -11.29 -17.07
N GLN A 456 -24.80 -11.86 -15.87
CA GLN A 456 -25.88 -11.72 -14.89
C GLN A 456 -26.09 -10.26 -14.50
N ASN A 457 -25.00 -9.54 -14.24
CA ASN A 457 -25.01 -8.13 -13.86
C ASN A 457 -25.57 -7.23 -14.99
N LEU A 458 -25.15 -7.48 -16.24
CA LEU A 458 -25.67 -6.78 -17.42
C LEU A 458 -27.15 -7.07 -17.69
N SER A 459 -27.62 -8.29 -17.40
CA SER A 459 -29.04 -8.67 -17.53
C SER A 459 -29.91 -8.05 -16.43
N LYS A 460 -29.34 -7.89 -15.22
CA LYS A 460 -30.06 -7.42 -14.04
C LYS A 460 -30.43 -5.95 -14.15
N THR A 461 -29.45 -5.05 -14.26
CA THR A 461 -29.69 -3.60 -14.26
C THR A 461 -30.65 -3.17 -13.12
N ASP A 462 -31.66 -2.35 -13.41
CA ASP A 462 -32.69 -1.94 -12.47
C ASP A 462 -33.94 -2.86 -12.47
N LYS A 463 -33.86 -4.08 -13.02
CA LYS A 463 -34.98 -5.03 -12.96
C LYS A 463 -35.29 -5.40 -11.51
N THR A 464 -36.58 -5.47 -11.18
CA THR A 464 -37.07 -6.02 -9.91
C THR A 464 -36.59 -7.46 -9.73
N LEU A 465 -36.35 -7.88 -8.49
CA LEU A 465 -35.84 -9.21 -8.17
C LEU A 465 -36.72 -10.34 -8.76
N SER A 466 -38.03 -10.24 -8.58
CA SER A 466 -39.03 -11.18 -9.12
C SER A 466 -38.89 -11.36 -10.65
N ASN A 467 -38.94 -10.26 -11.41
CA ASN A 467 -38.77 -10.31 -12.88
C ASN A 467 -37.39 -10.81 -13.32
N TRP A 468 -36.32 -10.42 -12.63
CA TRP A 468 -34.97 -10.84 -13.02
C TRP A 468 -34.73 -12.33 -12.79
N LEU A 469 -35.27 -12.91 -11.71
CA LEU A 469 -35.14 -14.34 -11.42
C LEU A 469 -35.86 -15.23 -12.45
N ASN A 470 -36.94 -14.74 -13.07
CA ASN A 470 -37.64 -15.48 -14.13
C ASN A 470 -36.79 -15.63 -15.42
N ASP A 471 -35.89 -14.68 -15.67
CA ASP A 471 -35.00 -14.66 -16.85
C ASP A 471 -33.58 -15.17 -16.52
N SER A 472 -33.31 -15.53 -15.26
CA SER A 472 -31.97 -15.87 -14.75
C SER A 472 -31.78 -17.38 -14.64
N ASN A 473 -30.52 -17.83 -14.70
CA ASN A 473 -30.15 -19.20 -14.37
C ASN A 473 -30.02 -19.43 -12.85
N LEU A 474 -30.17 -18.38 -12.04
CA LEU A 474 -30.17 -18.47 -10.57
C LEU A 474 -31.58 -18.73 -10.06
N THR A 475 -31.68 -19.50 -8.99
CA THR A 475 -32.93 -19.81 -8.29
C THR A 475 -33.04 -19.06 -6.97
N ALA A 476 -34.23 -19.05 -6.38
CA ALA A 476 -34.44 -18.53 -5.02
C ALA A 476 -33.55 -19.25 -3.98
N LYS A 477 -33.20 -20.53 -4.23
CA LYS A 477 -32.26 -21.30 -3.40
C LYS A 477 -30.86 -20.73 -3.39
N ASP A 478 -30.35 -20.44 -4.58
CA ASP A 478 -28.98 -19.96 -4.77
C ASP A 478 -28.79 -18.59 -4.08
N LEU A 479 -29.87 -17.82 -3.98
CA LEU A 479 -29.91 -16.53 -3.31
C LEU A 479 -30.30 -16.59 -1.82
N LEU A 480 -30.58 -17.78 -1.28
CA LEU A 480 -31.00 -18.03 0.11
C LEU A 480 -32.35 -17.38 0.48
N VAL A 481 -33.33 -17.45 -0.43
CA VAL A 481 -34.65 -16.77 -0.34
C VAL A 481 -35.82 -17.66 -0.77
N GLU A 482 -35.72 -18.97 -0.55
CA GLU A 482 -36.83 -19.88 -0.83
C GLU A 482 -38.02 -19.63 0.11
N GLY A 483 -39.24 -19.73 -0.42
CA GLY A 483 -40.46 -19.67 0.40
C GLY A 483 -40.92 -18.27 0.82
N ILE A 484 -40.31 -17.21 0.28
CA ILE A 484 -40.72 -15.82 0.54
C ILE A 484 -41.07 -15.06 -0.75
N GLY A 485 -41.86 -14.00 -0.62
CA GLY A 485 -42.18 -13.09 -1.73
C GLY A 485 -40.94 -12.30 -2.19
N LEU A 486 -40.80 -12.15 -3.51
CA LEU A 486 -39.68 -11.45 -4.17
C LEU A 486 -40.06 -10.05 -4.68
N GLU A 487 -41.31 -9.65 -4.47
CA GLU A 487 -41.83 -8.33 -4.81
C GLU A 487 -41.30 -7.26 -3.84
N PHE A 488 -41.32 -6.00 -4.24
CA PHE A 488 -40.74 -4.91 -3.44
C PHE A 488 -41.48 -4.71 -2.12
N GLU A 489 -42.79 -4.95 -2.09
CA GLU A 489 -43.64 -4.94 -0.90
C GLU A 489 -43.18 -5.95 0.15
N ALA A 490 -42.58 -7.07 -0.27
CA ALA A 490 -42.11 -8.12 0.60
C ALA A 490 -40.68 -7.88 1.13
N PHE A 491 -40.04 -6.77 0.77
CA PHE A 491 -38.61 -6.52 1.08
C PHE A 491 -38.25 -6.65 2.56
N LYS A 492 -39.13 -6.23 3.50
CA LYS A 492 -38.89 -6.39 4.95
C LYS A 492 -38.85 -7.85 5.39
N GLN A 493 -39.69 -8.69 4.81
CA GLN A 493 -39.69 -10.14 5.06
C GLN A 493 -38.48 -10.79 4.40
N PHE A 494 -38.18 -10.38 3.15
CA PHE A 494 -36.99 -10.79 2.42
C PHE A 494 -35.71 -10.52 3.20
N TYR A 495 -35.52 -9.30 3.69
CA TYR A 495 -34.35 -8.90 4.45
C TYR A 495 -34.14 -9.78 5.67
N LYS A 496 -35.19 -9.98 6.48
CA LYS A 496 -35.12 -10.79 7.71
C LYS A 496 -34.80 -12.25 7.41
N HIS A 497 -35.50 -12.83 6.43
CA HIS A 497 -35.34 -14.23 6.06
C HIS A 497 -33.94 -14.49 5.49
N ARG A 498 -33.53 -13.70 4.50
CA ARG A 498 -32.21 -13.83 3.88
C ARG A 498 -31.10 -13.59 4.90
N ARG A 499 -31.23 -12.60 5.78
CA ARG A 499 -30.24 -12.35 6.86
C ARG A 499 -30.10 -13.56 7.78
N SER A 500 -31.19 -14.22 8.15
CA SER A 500 -31.16 -15.46 8.95
C SER A 500 -30.42 -16.58 8.22
N ASN A 501 -30.76 -16.83 6.95
CA ASN A 501 -30.12 -17.88 6.15
C ASN A 501 -28.62 -17.59 5.92
N LEU A 502 -28.26 -16.32 5.73
CA LEU A 502 -26.87 -15.88 5.63
C LEU A 502 -26.11 -16.11 6.94
N LYS A 503 -26.75 -15.86 8.10
CA LYS A 503 -26.16 -16.16 9.42
C LYS A 503 -25.84 -17.64 9.58
N GLU A 504 -26.80 -18.51 9.31
CA GLU A 504 -26.62 -19.97 9.36
C GLU A 504 -25.54 -20.45 8.36
N GLY A 505 -25.57 -19.90 7.15
CA GLY A 505 -24.57 -20.15 6.12
C GLY A 505 -23.17 -19.70 6.53
N LEU A 506 -23.04 -18.61 7.27
CA LEU A 506 -21.75 -18.14 7.76
C LEU A 506 -21.23 -19.02 8.90
N ILE A 507 -22.08 -19.39 9.85
CA ILE A 507 -21.73 -20.26 11.00
C ILE A 507 -21.14 -21.59 10.52
N SER A 508 -21.72 -22.20 9.47
CA SER A 508 -21.21 -23.46 8.92
C SER A 508 -19.84 -23.34 8.23
N ARG A 509 -19.38 -22.12 7.94
CA ARG A 509 -18.15 -21.83 7.19
C ARG A 509 -17.07 -21.16 8.02
N ILE A 510 -17.30 -20.88 9.29
CA ILE A 510 -16.33 -20.25 10.21
C ILE A 510 -16.11 -21.12 11.44
N PHE A 511 -15.33 -20.64 12.40
CA PHE A 511 -15.11 -21.30 13.69
C PHE A 511 -15.69 -20.43 14.79
N MET A 512 -16.48 -21.03 15.67
CA MET A 512 -17.09 -20.36 16.82
C MET A 512 -16.29 -20.67 18.10
N PRO A 513 -16.26 -19.77 19.10
CA PRO A 513 -15.86 -20.13 20.45
C PRO A 513 -16.76 -21.25 20.98
N SER A 514 -16.19 -22.23 21.68
CA SER A 514 -16.98 -23.19 22.46
C SER A 514 -17.79 -22.42 23.50
N ALA A 515 -19.08 -22.69 23.63
CA ALA A 515 -19.88 -22.12 24.72
C ALA A 515 -19.22 -22.49 26.05
N LEU A 516 -18.95 -21.49 26.90
CA LEU A 516 -18.58 -21.76 28.29
C LEU A 516 -19.77 -22.49 28.92
N PRO A 517 -19.58 -23.65 29.59
CA PRO A 517 -20.65 -24.23 30.38
C PRO A 517 -21.04 -23.21 31.44
N THR A 518 -22.27 -22.73 31.35
CA THR A 518 -22.89 -21.94 32.42
C THR A 518 -23.14 -22.88 33.59
N THR A 519 -22.11 -23.15 34.39
CA THR A 519 -22.34 -23.61 35.77
C THR A 519 -22.91 -22.41 36.52
N PRO A 520 -24.10 -22.55 37.15
CA PRO A 520 -24.57 -21.54 38.08
C PRO A 520 -23.51 -21.42 39.17
N ILE A 521 -22.97 -20.22 39.34
CA ILE A 521 -22.18 -19.90 40.53
C ILE A 521 -23.21 -19.87 41.66
N GLU A 522 -23.19 -20.87 42.53
CA GLU A 522 -23.80 -20.73 43.85
C GLU A 522 -23.01 -19.64 44.58
N ASP A 523 -23.68 -18.54 44.88
CA ASP A 523 -23.18 -17.50 45.78
C ASP A 523 -22.86 -18.15 47.14
N SER A 524 -21.58 -18.42 47.39
CA SER A 524 -21.06 -18.58 48.75
C SER A 524 -20.36 -17.28 49.12
N ASP A 525 -21.09 -16.40 49.78
CA ASP A 525 -20.54 -15.27 50.51
C ASP A 525 -19.58 -15.78 51.59
N GLU A 526 -18.27 -15.70 51.33
CA GLU A 526 -17.26 -15.67 52.39
C GLU A 526 -16.72 -14.24 52.50
N GLU A 527 -17.26 -13.50 53.47
CA GLU A 527 -16.70 -12.26 53.98
C GLU A 527 -15.27 -12.49 54.48
N VAL A 528 -14.29 -11.87 53.82
CA VAL A 528 -12.93 -11.74 54.37
C VAL A 528 -12.84 -10.40 55.09
N VAL A 529 -12.79 -10.48 56.41
CA VAL A 529 -12.55 -9.37 57.34
C VAL A 529 -11.10 -8.88 57.16
N GLU A 530 -10.92 -7.60 56.79
CA GLU A 530 -9.62 -6.93 56.81
C GLU A 530 -9.26 -6.48 58.23
N ASP A 531 -8.20 -7.07 58.80
CA ASP A 531 -7.58 -6.61 60.04
C ASP A 531 -6.63 -5.44 59.75
N GLU A 532 -7.06 -4.22 60.11
CA GLU A 532 -6.18 -3.06 60.28
C GLU A 532 -5.42 -3.19 61.61
N ASN A 533 -4.10 -3.38 61.55
CA ASN A 533 -3.23 -2.95 62.64
C ASN A 533 -1.95 -2.30 62.10
N ALA A 534 -1.91 -0.99 62.25
CA ALA A 534 -0.72 -0.16 62.19
C ALA A 534 0.30 -0.55 63.27
N LEU A 535 1.59 -0.36 62.99
CA LEU A 535 2.54 0.41 63.84
C LEU A 535 4.00 0.30 63.33
N ASN A 536 4.49 1.43 62.81
CA ASN A 536 5.71 2.17 63.16
C ASN A 536 7.01 1.48 63.64
N PHE A 537 8.12 2.12 63.18
CA PHE A 537 9.54 2.04 63.58
C PHE A 537 10.28 0.77 63.14
N ARG A 538 11.38 0.81 62.39
CA ARG A 538 12.52 1.73 62.34
C ARG A 538 13.19 1.71 60.97
#